data_AF-A0A8H3GG78-F1
#
_entry.id   AF-A0A8H3GG78-F1
#
_cell.length_a   1.000
_cell.length_b   1.000
_cell.length_c   1.000
_cell.angle_alpha   90.00
_cell.angle_beta   90.00
_cell.angle_gamma   90.00
#
_symmetry.space_group_name_H-M   'P 1'
#
loop_
_entity.id
_entity.type
_entity.pdbx_description
1 polymer ?
#
loop_
_entity_poly.entity_id
_entity_poly.type
_entity_poly.pdbx_seq_one_letter_code
_entity_poly.pdbx_strand_id
1 'polypeptide(L)'
;MMLVGVVAFNALKVIPVTDPRCIGILLVGYVFQGLGFFMTFFYLAIYILRIMTTGFMDGHQANGAFVACGPPGFTALALINLGKQARIILPAYNLVSPQAGEIFFAASVMGALLLFGLAVFFFFFGILPYWFKLHKHLSEILGCWALTFPNVGWINTLRALGDIFGIKGFSVWHAIMTFLVCMIWLILFGLTILAFVRGKIFMAKDADVWRDTMSGDDAARNAASQVAPGLASEQNSVHNLPYTIPPRGDYVDIEKQQGGERPWVIDNNRI
;
A
#
# COMPACT_ATOMS: atom_id res chain seq x y z
N MET A 1 -7.40 -3.42 3.32
CA MET A 1 -8.45 -4.19 2.62
C MET A 1 -7.90 -5.38 1.82
N MET A 2 -6.79 -5.26 1.07
CA MET A 2 -6.25 -6.37 0.27
C MET A 2 -5.83 -7.64 1.03
N LEU A 3 -5.48 -7.53 2.32
CA LEU A 3 -5.09 -8.69 3.14
C LEU A 3 -6.30 -9.44 3.71
N VAL A 4 -7.53 -8.95 3.52
CA VAL A 4 -8.72 -9.60 4.07
C VAL A 4 -8.92 -10.99 3.48
N GLY A 5 -8.68 -11.19 2.18
CA GLY A 5 -8.72 -12.54 1.60
C GLY A 5 -7.63 -13.45 2.17
N VAL A 6 -6.46 -12.90 2.50
CA VAL A 6 -5.37 -13.64 3.16
C VAL A 6 -5.74 -14.07 4.57
N VAL A 7 -6.35 -13.17 5.34
CA VAL A 7 -6.86 -13.48 6.67
C VAL A 7 -8.00 -14.49 6.59
N ALA A 8 -8.92 -14.32 5.65
CA ALA A 8 -10.08 -15.19 5.46
C ALA A 8 -9.66 -16.63 5.16
N PHE A 9 -8.75 -16.87 4.21
CA PHE A 9 -8.33 -18.26 3.93
C PHE A 9 -7.56 -18.89 5.09
N ASN A 10 -6.83 -18.10 5.90
CA ASN A 10 -6.15 -18.63 7.08
C ASN A 10 -7.14 -18.95 8.20
N ALA A 11 -8.19 -18.14 8.39
CA ALA A 11 -9.28 -18.46 9.31
C ALA A 11 -10.03 -19.74 8.89
N LEU A 12 -10.29 -19.91 7.58
CA LEU A 12 -10.94 -21.12 7.04
C LEU A 12 -10.13 -22.41 7.24
N LYS A 13 -8.81 -22.33 7.46
CA LYS A 13 -8.00 -23.52 7.81
C LYS A 13 -8.24 -24.02 9.23
N VAL A 14 -8.75 -23.17 10.12
CA VAL A 14 -8.93 -23.47 11.55
C VAL A 14 -10.38 -23.82 11.87
N ILE A 15 -11.33 -23.29 11.12
CA ILE A 15 -12.76 -23.51 11.37
C ILE A 15 -13.19 -24.82 10.67
N PRO A 16 -13.86 -25.74 11.37
CA PRO A 16 -14.32 -27.00 10.78
C PRO A 16 -15.43 -26.75 9.76
N VAL A 17 -15.39 -27.49 8.64
CA VAL A 17 -16.34 -27.36 7.53
C VAL A 17 -17.79 -27.66 7.92
N THR A 18 -18.03 -28.29 9.08
CA THR A 18 -19.37 -28.52 9.63
C THR A 18 -20.03 -27.24 10.13
N ASP A 19 -19.25 -26.19 10.41
CA ASP A 19 -19.75 -24.91 10.91
C ASP A 19 -20.27 -24.01 9.79
N PRO A 20 -21.56 -23.63 9.78
CA PRO A 20 -22.13 -22.76 8.74
C PRO A 20 -21.41 -21.41 8.56
N ARG A 21 -20.68 -20.94 9.59
CA ARG A 21 -19.88 -19.70 9.53
C ARG A 21 -18.80 -19.73 8.46
N CYS A 22 -18.33 -20.91 8.05
CA CYS A 22 -17.34 -21.09 6.99
C CYS A 22 -17.79 -20.44 5.67
N ILE A 23 -19.07 -20.56 5.32
CA ILE A 23 -19.62 -20.00 4.08
C ILE A 23 -19.54 -18.47 4.13
N GLY A 24 -19.94 -17.87 5.26
CA GLY A 24 -19.88 -16.42 5.46
C GLY A 24 -18.45 -15.89 5.31
N ILE A 25 -17.48 -16.56 5.93
CA ILE A 25 -16.06 -16.16 5.84
C ILE A 25 -15.53 -16.31 4.41
N LEU A 26 -15.91 -17.37 3.70
CA LEU A 26 -15.53 -17.57 2.30
C LEU A 26 -16.07 -16.45 1.41
N LEU A 27 -17.38 -16.15 1.50
CA LEU A 27 -18.02 -15.12 0.68
C LEU A 27 -17.52 -13.72 1.00
N VAL A 28 -17.42 -13.37 2.29
CA VAL A 28 -16.83 -12.11 2.75
C VAL A 28 -15.38 -12.00 2.28
N GLY A 29 -14.61 -13.09 2.35
CA GLY A 29 -13.25 -13.18 1.83
C GLY A 29 -13.17 -12.80 0.36
N TYR A 30 -14.02 -13.38 -0.49
CA TYR A 30 -14.08 -13.04 -1.92
C TYR A 30 -14.52 -11.58 -2.18
N VAL A 31 -15.54 -11.09 -1.49
CA VAL A 31 -16.06 -9.72 -1.68
C VAL A 31 -15.00 -8.68 -1.32
N PHE A 32 -14.38 -8.79 -0.13
CA PHE A 32 -13.37 -7.83 0.30
C PHE A 32 -12.05 -7.98 -0.47
N GLN A 33 -11.70 -9.18 -0.92
CA GLN A 33 -10.56 -9.37 -1.82
C GLN A 33 -10.81 -8.68 -3.16
N GLY A 34 -12.00 -8.84 -3.74
CA GLY A 34 -12.40 -8.17 -4.98
C GLY A 34 -12.39 -6.65 -4.85
N LEU A 35 -13.00 -6.12 -3.78
CA LEU A 35 -12.99 -4.67 -3.49
C LEU A 35 -11.56 -4.12 -3.36
N GLY A 36 -10.70 -4.83 -2.62
CA GLY A 36 -9.29 -4.46 -2.49
C GLY A 36 -8.57 -4.48 -3.84
N PHE A 37 -8.81 -5.50 -4.66
CA PHE A 37 -8.21 -5.63 -5.98
C PHE A 37 -8.60 -4.47 -6.91
N PHE A 38 -9.88 -4.14 -7.03
CA PHE A 38 -10.33 -3.04 -7.91
C PHE A 38 -9.78 -1.69 -7.49
N MET A 39 -9.78 -1.39 -6.18
CA MET A 39 -9.19 -0.15 -5.68
C MET A 39 -7.70 -0.05 -6.01
N THR A 40 -6.97 -1.15 -5.86
CA THR A 40 -5.55 -1.13 -6.22
C THR A 40 -5.32 -1.14 -7.73
N PHE A 41 -6.23 -1.69 -8.52
CA PHE A 41 -6.17 -1.60 -9.97
C PHE A 41 -6.22 -0.14 -10.45
N PHE A 42 -7.12 0.69 -9.89
CA PHE A 42 -7.14 2.12 -10.17
C PHE A 42 -5.85 2.82 -9.75
N TYR A 43 -5.32 2.47 -8.58
CA TYR A 43 -4.02 2.99 -8.14
C TYR A 43 -2.89 2.63 -9.11
N LEU A 44 -2.83 1.39 -9.59
CA LEU A 44 -1.82 0.95 -10.56
C LEU A 44 -1.96 1.67 -11.91
N ALA A 45 -3.19 1.93 -12.35
CA ALA A 45 -3.44 2.71 -13.57
C ALA A 45 -2.92 4.14 -13.44
N ILE A 46 -3.24 4.83 -12.33
CA ILE A 46 -2.73 6.17 -12.03
C ILE A 46 -1.20 6.17 -11.89
N TYR A 47 -0.64 5.13 -11.26
CA TYR A 47 0.80 4.95 -11.12
C TYR A 47 1.50 4.84 -12.49
N ILE A 48 0.97 4.03 -13.41
CA ILE A 48 1.50 3.94 -14.79
C ILE A 48 1.38 5.29 -15.50
N LEU A 49 0.22 5.95 -15.43
CA LEU A 49 0.00 7.27 -16.04
C LEU A 49 1.00 8.32 -15.52
N ARG A 50 1.28 8.31 -14.22
CA ARG A 50 2.29 9.18 -13.61
C ARG A 50 3.67 8.90 -14.19
N ILE A 51 4.09 7.65 -14.29
CA ILE A 51 5.41 7.31 -14.85
C ILE A 51 5.51 7.71 -16.32
N MET A 52 4.44 7.55 -17.09
CA MET A 52 4.42 7.96 -18.50
C MET A 52 4.48 9.49 -18.68
N THR A 53 3.91 10.26 -17.75
CA THR A 53 3.85 11.74 -17.85
C THR A 53 5.04 12.43 -17.19
N THR A 54 5.48 11.98 -16.02
CA THR A 54 6.58 12.62 -15.26
C THR A 54 7.92 11.89 -15.38
N GLY A 55 7.95 10.72 -16.04
CA GLY A 55 9.13 9.86 -16.11
C GLY A 55 9.32 8.99 -14.87
N PHE A 56 10.40 8.20 -14.85
CA PHE A 56 10.76 7.37 -13.71
C PHE A 56 11.13 8.22 -12.50
N MET A 57 10.63 7.83 -11.32
CA MET A 57 10.90 8.52 -10.06
C MET A 57 12.35 8.27 -9.58
N ASP A 58 12.98 9.31 -9.01
CA ASP A 58 14.40 9.31 -8.64
C ASP A 58 14.63 9.05 -7.15
N GLY A 59 15.80 8.47 -6.82
CA GLY A 59 16.25 8.22 -5.44
C GLY A 59 15.30 7.31 -4.66
N HIS A 60 14.95 7.71 -3.43
CA HIS A 60 14.02 7.01 -2.53
C HIS A 60 12.71 6.56 -3.20
N GLN A 61 12.19 7.33 -4.16
CA GLN A 61 10.92 7.01 -4.81
C GLN A 61 11.02 5.80 -5.76
N ALA A 62 12.22 5.42 -6.20
CA ALA A 62 12.43 4.22 -7.03
C ALA A 62 12.09 2.93 -6.26
N ASN A 63 12.32 2.88 -4.95
CA ASN A 63 11.92 1.75 -4.10
C ASN A 63 10.40 1.55 -4.09
N GLY A 64 9.64 2.64 -4.27
CA GLY A 64 8.19 2.62 -4.39
C GLY A 64 7.70 1.83 -5.61
N ALA A 65 8.53 1.64 -6.63
CA ALA A 65 8.16 0.86 -7.81
C ALA A 65 7.92 -0.62 -7.51
N PHE A 66 8.66 -1.19 -6.56
CA PHE A 66 8.45 -2.56 -6.10
C PHE A 66 7.16 -2.73 -5.29
N VAL A 67 6.57 -1.66 -4.77
CA VAL A 67 5.27 -1.74 -4.10
C VAL A 67 4.16 -2.09 -5.10
N ALA A 68 4.32 -1.71 -6.38
CA ALA A 68 3.31 -1.97 -7.42
C ALA A 68 3.10 -3.46 -7.72
N CYS A 69 4.11 -4.32 -7.55
CA CYS A 69 3.96 -5.77 -7.78
C CYS A 69 3.26 -6.51 -6.63
N GLY A 70 3.23 -5.93 -5.43
CA GLY A 70 2.63 -6.56 -4.24
C GLY A 70 1.14 -6.83 -4.40
N PRO A 71 0.32 -5.82 -4.75
CA PRO A 71 -1.11 -5.99 -4.89
C PRO A 71 -1.56 -7.14 -5.80
N PRO A 72 -1.12 -7.24 -7.06
CA PRO A 72 -1.49 -8.37 -7.91
C PRO A 72 -0.96 -9.71 -7.36
N GLY A 73 0.25 -9.72 -6.78
CA GLY A 73 0.84 -10.92 -6.17
C GLY A 73 0.03 -11.47 -4.99
N PHE A 74 -0.32 -10.63 -4.01
CA PHE A 74 -1.12 -11.06 -2.86
C PHE A 74 -2.56 -11.43 -3.24
N THR A 75 -3.14 -10.75 -4.24
CA THR A 75 -4.48 -11.09 -4.75
C THR A 75 -4.49 -12.45 -5.42
N ALA A 76 -3.49 -12.75 -6.24
CA ALA A 76 -3.33 -14.05 -6.87
C ALA A 76 -3.23 -15.17 -5.81
N LEU A 77 -2.40 -14.96 -4.78
CA LEU A 77 -2.25 -15.91 -3.68
C LEU A 77 -3.58 -16.11 -2.92
N ALA A 78 -4.29 -15.03 -2.62
CA ALA A 78 -5.57 -15.09 -1.92
C ALA A 78 -6.63 -15.85 -2.73
N LEU A 79 -6.74 -15.57 -4.04
CA LEU A 79 -7.68 -16.26 -4.93
C LEU A 79 -7.43 -17.76 -4.97
N ILE A 80 -6.17 -18.20 -5.15
CA ILE A 80 -5.85 -19.63 -5.18
C ILE A 80 -6.27 -20.30 -3.87
N ASN A 81 -5.95 -19.71 -2.73
CA ASN A 81 -6.24 -20.32 -1.42
C ASN A 81 -7.74 -20.29 -1.08
N LEU A 82 -8.45 -19.21 -1.41
CA LEU A 82 -9.92 -19.15 -1.28
C LEU A 82 -10.59 -20.17 -2.21
N GLY A 83 -10.11 -20.32 -3.44
CA GLY A 83 -10.61 -21.34 -4.37
C GLY A 83 -10.38 -22.76 -3.87
N LYS A 84 -9.23 -23.04 -3.23
CA LYS A 84 -8.98 -24.32 -2.57
C LYS A 84 -10.01 -24.62 -1.48
N GLN A 85 -10.40 -23.61 -0.69
CA GLN A 85 -11.44 -23.76 0.34
C GLN A 85 -12.84 -23.88 -0.26
N ALA A 86 -13.13 -23.15 -1.35
CA ALA A 86 -14.41 -23.23 -2.06
C ALA A 86 -14.70 -24.64 -2.59
N ARG A 87 -13.68 -25.38 -3.04
CA ARG A 87 -13.80 -26.80 -3.45
C ARG A 87 -14.31 -27.72 -2.35
N ILE A 88 -14.04 -27.39 -1.09
CA ILE A 88 -14.41 -28.21 0.05
C ILE A 88 -15.76 -27.74 0.60
N ILE A 89 -15.92 -26.43 0.77
CA ILE A 89 -17.08 -25.83 1.46
C ILE A 89 -18.34 -25.86 0.58
N LEU A 90 -18.26 -25.50 -0.71
CA LEU A 90 -19.46 -25.38 -1.54
C LEU A 90 -20.18 -26.72 -1.76
N PRO A 91 -19.48 -27.84 -2.06
CA PRO A 91 -20.14 -29.14 -2.18
C PRO A 91 -20.69 -29.66 -0.84
N ALA A 92 -20.00 -29.39 0.28
CA ALA A 92 -20.43 -29.86 1.60
C ALA A 92 -21.83 -29.32 2.01
N TYR A 93 -22.17 -28.12 1.56
CA TYR A 93 -23.46 -27.49 1.82
C TYR A 93 -24.44 -27.54 0.63
N ASN A 94 -24.09 -28.26 -0.44
CA ASN A 94 -24.88 -28.33 -1.69
C ASN A 94 -25.27 -26.94 -2.23
N LEU A 95 -24.34 -25.98 -2.18
CA LEU A 95 -24.59 -24.59 -2.60
C LEU A 95 -24.28 -24.38 -4.09
N VAL A 96 -25.11 -23.60 -4.77
CA VAL A 96 -25.00 -23.20 -6.19
C VAL A 96 -25.17 -24.37 -7.17
N SER A 97 -24.25 -25.34 -7.16
CA SER A 97 -24.33 -26.56 -7.96
C SER A 97 -23.34 -27.61 -7.42
N PRO A 98 -23.50 -28.91 -7.75
CA PRO A 98 -22.56 -29.95 -7.34
C PRO A 98 -21.11 -29.70 -7.80
N GLN A 99 -20.94 -28.94 -8.89
CA GLN A 99 -19.64 -28.63 -9.49
C GLN A 99 -19.13 -27.23 -9.11
N ALA A 100 -19.89 -26.46 -8.31
CA ALA A 100 -19.56 -25.07 -8.00
C ALA A 100 -18.17 -24.93 -7.36
N GLY A 101 -17.80 -25.86 -6.48
CA GLY A 101 -16.47 -25.88 -5.85
C GLY A 101 -15.32 -25.91 -6.85
N GLU A 102 -15.36 -26.83 -7.81
CA GLU A 102 -14.33 -26.96 -8.85
C GLU A 102 -14.32 -25.77 -9.81
N ILE A 103 -15.50 -25.26 -10.19
CA ILE A 103 -15.62 -24.09 -11.05
C ILE A 103 -15.00 -22.85 -10.38
N PHE A 104 -15.29 -22.61 -9.10
CA PHE A 104 -14.72 -21.51 -8.34
C PHE A 104 -13.19 -21.61 -8.25
N PHE A 105 -12.67 -22.81 -8.03
CA PHE A 105 -11.22 -23.03 -8.01
C PHE A 105 -10.59 -22.80 -9.38
N ALA A 106 -11.14 -23.36 -10.46
CA ALA A 106 -10.63 -23.17 -11.81
C ALA A 106 -10.62 -21.68 -12.20
N ALA A 107 -11.71 -20.96 -11.93
CA ALA A 107 -11.79 -19.51 -12.15
C ALA A 107 -10.77 -18.74 -11.30
N SER A 108 -10.59 -19.13 -10.04
CA SER A 108 -9.61 -18.51 -9.15
C SER A 108 -8.17 -18.74 -9.60
N VAL A 109 -7.84 -19.94 -10.12
CA VAL A 109 -6.52 -20.26 -10.68
C VAL A 109 -6.27 -19.46 -11.95
N MET A 110 -7.26 -19.35 -12.84
CA MET A 110 -7.14 -18.51 -14.05
C MET A 110 -6.89 -17.04 -13.69
N GLY A 111 -7.69 -16.48 -12.78
CA GLY A 111 -7.50 -15.10 -12.31
C GLY A 111 -6.14 -14.90 -11.65
N ALA A 112 -5.71 -15.85 -10.82
CA ALA A 112 -4.40 -15.79 -10.18
C ALA A 112 -3.23 -15.88 -11.18
N LEU A 113 -3.36 -16.64 -12.27
CA LEU A 113 -2.34 -16.73 -13.31
C LEU A 113 -2.17 -15.40 -14.06
N LEU A 114 -3.28 -14.73 -14.40
CA LEU A 114 -3.26 -13.41 -15.02
C LEU A 114 -2.61 -12.37 -14.10
N LEU A 115 -3.01 -12.36 -12.82
CA LEU A 115 -2.45 -11.46 -11.81
C LEU A 115 -0.98 -11.76 -11.50
N PHE A 116 -0.58 -13.03 -11.53
CA PHE A 116 0.81 -13.42 -11.40
C PHE A 116 1.66 -12.80 -12.52
N GLY A 117 1.20 -12.89 -13.78
CA GLY A 117 1.86 -12.24 -14.92
C GLY A 117 1.99 -10.73 -14.72
N LEU A 118 0.93 -10.07 -14.25
CA LEU A 118 0.95 -8.63 -13.94
C LEU A 118 1.94 -8.29 -12.81
N ALA A 119 2.01 -9.10 -11.76
CA ALA A 119 2.95 -8.90 -10.65
C ALA A 119 4.41 -9.01 -11.11
N VAL A 120 4.72 -10.05 -11.90
CA VAL A 120 6.05 -10.25 -12.47
C VAL A 120 6.42 -9.10 -13.41
N PHE A 121 5.48 -8.62 -14.22
CA PHE A 121 5.68 -7.43 -15.06
C PHE A 121 6.09 -6.22 -14.23
N PHE A 122 5.34 -5.88 -13.17
CA PHE A 122 5.69 -4.75 -12.31
C PHE A 122 7.01 -4.94 -11.55
N PHE A 123 7.36 -6.18 -11.20
CA PHE A 123 8.65 -6.48 -10.59
C PHE A 123 9.81 -6.15 -11.53
N PHE A 124 9.77 -6.63 -12.79
CA PHE A 124 10.79 -6.29 -13.79
C PHE A 124 10.78 -4.79 -14.14
N PHE A 125 9.61 -4.19 -14.22
CA PHE A 125 9.47 -2.76 -14.44
C PHE A 125 10.11 -1.94 -13.30
N GLY A 126 10.01 -2.42 -12.05
CA GLY A 126 10.66 -1.81 -10.89
C GLY A 126 12.18 -2.02 -10.81
N ILE A 127 12.72 -3.04 -11.49
CA ILE A 127 14.18 -3.26 -11.58
C ILE A 127 14.85 -2.19 -12.47
N LEU A 128 14.17 -1.73 -13.52
CA LEU A 128 14.76 -0.79 -14.50
C LEU A 128 15.32 0.51 -13.87
N PRO A 129 14.58 1.23 -13.00
CA PRO A 129 15.12 2.40 -12.28
C PRO A 129 16.36 2.09 -11.42
N TYR A 130 16.43 0.89 -10.86
CA TYR A 130 17.52 0.47 -9.98
C TYR A 130 18.84 0.32 -10.73
N TRP A 131 18.78 -0.04 -12.01
CA TRP A 131 19.97 -0.15 -12.86
C TRP A 131 20.53 1.22 -13.28
N PHE A 132 19.66 2.23 -13.44
CA PHE A 132 20.04 3.52 -14.02
C PHE A 132 20.29 4.65 -13.00
N LYS A 133 19.75 4.59 -11.77
CA LYS A 133 19.73 5.75 -10.86
C LYS A 133 20.07 5.51 -9.39
N LEU A 134 20.71 4.38 -9.04
CA LEU A 134 20.95 4.05 -7.63
C LEU A 134 22.07 4.89 -6.98
N HIS A 135 21.71 6.00 -6.36
CA HIS A 135 22.56 6.67 -5.36
C HIS A 135 22.34 5.99 -4.00
N LYS A 136 23.33 5.21 -3.52
CA LYS A 136 23.28 4.49 -2.24
C LYS A 136 23.51 5.42 -1.05
N HIS A 137 22.49 6.18 -0.63
CA HIS A 137 22.53 6.91 0.64
C HIS A 137 21.81 6.15 1.77
N LEU A 138 22.45 6.09 2.95
CA LEU A 138 21.90 5.42 4.14
C LEU A 138 20.58 6.04 4.66
N SER A 139 20.22 7.25 4.23
CA SER A 139 18.94 7.91 4.58
C SER A 139 17.73 7.27 3.91
N GLU A 140 17.92 6.39 2.92
CA GLU A 140 16.82 5.77 2.15
C GLU A 140 16.50 4.32 2.55
N ILE A 141 17.12 3.83 3.64
CA ILE A 141 16.96 2.45 4.13
C ILE A 141 15.50 2.07 4.42
N LEU A 142 14.68 3.03 4.87
CA LEU A 142 13.27 2.78 5.16
C LEU A 142 12.48 2.46 3.88
N GLY A 143 12.77 3.16 2.78
CA GLY A 143 12.18 2.87 1.46
C GLY A 143 12.57 1.50 0.93
N CYS A 144 13.79 1.02 1.21
CA CYS A 144 14.26 -0.28 0.75
C CYS A 144 13.46 -1.48 1.32
N TRP A 145 12.69 -1.30 2.40
CA TRP A 145 11.80 -2.34 2.91
C TRP A 145 10.73 -2.76 1.89
N ALA A 146 10.38 -1.88 0.94
CA ALA A 146 9.52 -2.19 -0.20
C ALA A 146 10.07 -3.28 -1.13
N LEU A 147 11.35 -3.64 -1.02
CA LEU A 147 11.95 -4.76 -1.77
C LEU A 147 11.60 -6.14 -1.17
N THR A 148 11.12 -6.19 0.07
CA THR A 148 10.84 -7.46 0.75
C THR A 148 9.35 -7.79 0.69
N PHE A 149 8.53 -7.05 1.43
CA PHE A 149 7.12 -7.38 1.66
C PHE A 149 6.28 -7.54 0.38
N PRO A 150 6.28 -6.61 -0.59
CA PRO A 150 5.51 -6.73 -1.83
C PRO A 150 5.88 -7.98 -2.64
N ASN A 151 7.15 -8.38 -2.63
CA ASN A 151 7.63 -9.50 -3.44
C ASN A 151 7.16 -10.86 -2.92
N VAL A 152 6.93 -10.98 -1.61
CA VAL A 152 6.48 -12.25 -0.99
C VAL A 152 5.16 -12.76 -1.60
N GLY A 153 4.25 -11.85 -1.97
CA GLY A 153 2.94 -12.23 -2.52
C GLY A 153 3.04 -13.04 -3.81
N TRP A 154 3.78 -12.53 -4.81
CA TRP A 154 3.92 -13.21 -6.10
C TRP A 154 4.87 -14.41 -6.01
N ILE A 155 5.89 -14.38 -5.14
CA ILE A 155 6.77 -15.53 -4.89
C ILE A 155 5.96 -16.71 -4.34
N ASN A 156 5.11 -16.49 -3.34
CA ASN A 156 4.25 -17.56 -2.81
C ASN A 156 3.20 -18.02 -3.83
N THR A 157 2.70 -17.11 -4.67
CA THR A 157 1.79 -17.46 -5.77
C THR A 157 2.45 -18.40 -6.77
N LEU A 158 3.70 -18.12 -7.14
CA LEU A 158 4.48 -19.00 -8.02
C LEU A 158 4.56 -20.42 -7.47
N ARG A 159 4.82 -20.58 -6.16
CA ARG A 159 4.83 -21.91 -5.54
C ARG A 159 3.47 -22.58 -5.65
N ALA A 160 2.40 -21.86 -5.32
CA ALA A 160 1.05 -22.39 -5.38
C ALA A 160 0.64 -22.81 -6.80
N LEU A 161 1.02 -22.03 -7.82
CA LEU A 161 0.82 -22.38 -9.23
C LEU A 161 1.68 -23.58 -9.65
N GLY A 162 2.93 -23.66 -9.17
CA GLY A 162 3.82 -24.79 -9.42
C GLY A 162 3.25 -26.11 -8.89
N ASP A 163 2.67 -26.09 -7.69
CA ASP A 163 2.01 -27.25 -7.10
C ASP A 163 0.73 -27.64 -7.87
N ILE A 164 0.00 -26.67 -8.44
CA ILE A 164 -1.25 -26.92 -9.20
C ILE A 164 -0.95 -27.49 -10.59
N PHE A 165 0.02 -26.93 -11.30
CA PHE A 165 0.37 -27.36 -12.66
C PHE A 165 1.41 -28.51 -12.69
N GLY A 166 1.94 -28.92 -11.54
CA GLY A 166 2.95 -29.98 -11.45
C GLY A 166 4.34 -29.57 -11.99
N ILE A 167 4.62 -28.27 -12.07
CA ILE A 167 5.85 -27.74 -12.67
C ILE A 167 6.95 -27.64 -11.59
N LYS A 168 7.86 -28.62 -11.56
CA LYS A 168 8.98 -28.64 -10.61
C LYS A 168 9.87 -27.39 -10.69
N GLY A 169 10.02 -26.81 -11.88
CA GLY A 169 10.81 -25.58 -12.09
C GLY A 169 10.32 -24.40 -11.25
N PHE A 170 9.02 -24.26 -11.03
CA PHE A 170 8.45 -23.18 -10.22
C PHE A 170 8.79 -23.35 -8.73
N SER A 171 8.93 -24.59 -8.24
CA SER A 171 9.38 -24.84 -6.88
C SER A 171 10.85 -24.44 -6.66
N VAL A 172 11.71 -24.71 -7.64
CA VAL A 172 13.13 -24.30 -7.59
C VAL A 172 13.24 -22.78 -7.64
N TRP A 173 12.52 -22.13 -8.57
CA TRP A 173 12.51 -20.67 -8.68
C TRP A 173 11.96 -19.98 -7.43
N HIS A 174 10.90 -20.54 -6.84
CA HIS A 174 10.40 -20.10 -5.54
C HIS A 174 11.50 -20.15 -4.48
N ALA A 175 12.19 -21.28 -4.33
CA ALA A 175 13.24 -21.42 -3.32
C ALA A 175 14.37 -20.40 -3.49
N ILE A 176 14.80 -20.15 -4.73
CA ILE A 176 15.82 -19.14 -5.05
C ILE A 176 15.32 -17.74 -4.65
N MET A 177 14.11 -17.36 -5.07
CA MET A 177 13.56 -16.04 -4.79
C MET A 177 13.30 -15.81 -3.30
N THR A 178 12.81 -16.83 -2.58
CA THR A 178 12.66 -16.78 -1.12
C THR A 178 14.01 -16.57 -0.44
N PHE A 179 15.05 -17.29 -0.85
CA PHE A 179 16.39 -17.11 -0.30
C PHE A 179 16.91 -15.68 -0.51
N LEU A 180 16.75 -15.12 -1.71
CA LEU A 180 17.14 -13.74 -2.02
C LEU A 180 16.40 -12.72 -1.15
N VAL A 181 15.08 -12.85 -1.00
CA VAL A 181 14.28 -11.95 -0.14
C VAL A 181 14.70 -12.07 1.32
N CYS A 182 14.96 -13.28 1.83
CA CYS A 182 15.46 -13.48 3.18
C CYS A 182 16.84 -12.83 3.40
N MET A 183 17.76 -12.95 2.44
CA MET A 183 19.07 -12.30 2.51
C MET A 183 18.94 -10.78 2.53
N ILE A 184 18.12 -10.20 1.63
CA ILE A 184 17.84 -8.76 1.59
C ILE A 184 17.23 -8.31 2.92
N TRP A 185 16.28 -9.06 3.46
CA TRP A 185 15.65 -8.76 4.75
C TRP A 185 16.68 -8.72 5.90
N LEU A 186 17.60 -9.68 5.98
CA LEU A 186 18.65 -9.69 7.01
C LEU A 186 19.59 -8.49 6.89
N ILE A 187 19.98 -8.13 5.67
CA ILE A 187 20.82 -6.96 5.40
C ILE A 187 20.09 -5.68 5.83
N LEU A 188 18.84 -5.51 5.42
CA LEU A 188 18.03 -4.34 5.79
C LEU A 188 17.79 -4.27 7.29
N PHE A 189 17.58 -5.40 7.95
CA PHE A 189 17.42 -5.48 9.39
C PHE A 189 18.70 -5.01 10.11
N GLY A 190 19.88 -5.52 9.72
CA GLY A 190 21.16 -5.08 10.29
C GLY A 190 21.45 -3.60 10.02
N LEU A 191 21.16 -3.11 8.82
CA LEU A 191 21.29 -1.69 8.46
C LEU A 191 20.32 -0.80 9.25
N THR A 192 19.09 -1.28 9.50
CA THR A 192 18.10 -0.56 10.31
C THR A 192 18.54 -0.47 11.77
N ILE A 193 19.07 -1.55 12.34
CA ILE A 193 19.67 -1.53 13.69
C ILE A 193 20.84 -0.54 13.74
N LEU A 194 21.73 -0.58 12.75
CA LEU A 194 22.86 0.34 12.68
C LEU A 194 22.41 1.81 12.57
N ALA A 195 21.37 2.08 11.79
CA ALA A 195 20.77 3.41 11.66
C ALA A 195 20.09 3.87 12.95
N PHE A 196 19.46 2.96 13.68
CA PHE A 196 18.85 3.20 14.98
C PHE A 196 19.92 3.55 16.03
N VAL A 197 20.97 2.72 16.15
CA VAL A 197 22.08 2.95 17.10
C VAL A 197 22.84 4.23 16.79
N ARG A 198 22.94 4.63 15.52
CA ARG A 198 23.59 5.89 15.11
C ARG A 198 22.67 7.12 15.22
N GLY A 199 21.44 6.99 15.73
CA GLY A 199 20.51 8.12 15.93
C GLY A 199 20.02 8.78 14.64
N LYS A 200 20.17 8.14 13.48
CA LYS A 200 19.83 8.73 12.16
C LYS A 200 18.37 8.57 11.76
N ILE A 201 17.56 7.85 12.54
CA ILE A 201 16.16 7.56 12.24
C ILE A 201 15.21 8.66 12.75
N PHE A 202 15.55 9.35 13.85
CA PHE A 202 14.72 10.43 14.41
C PHE A 202 15.11 11.84 13.94
N MET A 203 16.23 11.98 13.26
CA MET A 203 16.67 13.27 12.73
C MET A 203 16.17 13.44 11.30
N ALA A 204 14.86 13.61 11.12
CA ALA A 204 14.41 14.42 9.99
C ALA A 204 15.16 15.75 10.14
N LYS A 205 16.12 16.03 9.25
CA LYS A 205 16.78 17.33 9.29
C LYS A 205 15.66 18.35 9.18
N ASP A 206 15.56 19.29 10.12
CA ASP A 206 14.51 20.32 10.09
C ASP A 206 14.44 20.98 8.69
N ALA A 207 15.58 21.10 8.01
CA ALA A 207 15.69 21.57 6.62
C ALA A 207 14.84 20.79 5.57
N ASP A 208 14.65 19.47 5.72
CA ASP A 208 13.85 18.66 4.80
C ASP A 208 12.34 18.83 5.11
N VAL A 209 11.97 19.02 6.38
CA VAL A 209 10.60 19.35 6.81
C VAL A 209 10.19 20.75 6.33
N TRP A 210 11.10 21.73 6.41
CA TRP A 210 10.87 23.08 5.89
C TRP A 210 10.76 23.10 4.36
N ARG A 211 11.54 22.28 3.64
CA ARG A 211 11.44 22.16 2.17
C ARG A 211 10.13 21.54 1.70
N ASP A 212 9.66 20.49 2.38
CA ASP A 212 8.38 19.84 2.05
C ASP A 212 7.19 20.76 2.38
N THR A 213 7.29 21.54 3.46
CA THR A 213 6.27 22.53 3.83
C THR A 213 6.20 23.69 2.84
N MET A 214 7.35 24.28 2.47
CA MET A 214 7.39 25.37 1.48
C MET A 214 7.01 24.89 0.08
N SER A 215 7.43 23.69 -0.34
CA SER A 215 7.04 23.13 -1.64
C SER A 215 5.54 22.82 -1.71
N GLY A 216 4.91 22.47 -0.59
CA GLY A 216 3.46 22.28 -0.50
C GLY A 216 2.70 23.60 -0.59
N ASP A 217 3.15 24.64 0.11
CA ASP A 217 2.57 25.98 0.08
C ASP A 217 2.68 26.63 -1.31
N ASP A 218 3.82 26.47 -1.99
CA ASP A 218 4.02 27.00 -3.34
C ASP A 218 3.15 26.28 -4.38
N ALA A 219 3.00 24.95 -4.26
CA ALA A 219 2.10 24.18 -5.10
C ALA A 219 0.63 24.56 -4.87
N ALA A 220 0.23 24.76 -3.62
CA ALA A 220 -1.12 25.21 -3.25
C ALA A 220 -1.40 26.64 -3.74
N ARG A 221 -0.43 27.55 -3.63
CA ARG A 221 -0.51 28.92 -4.16
C ARG A 221 -0.61 28.97 -5.67
N ASN A 222 0.16 28.13 -6.37
CA ASN A 222 0.12 28.03 -7.83
C ASN A 222 -1.19 27.38 -8.33
N ALA A 223 -1.77 26.45 -7.58
CA ALA A 223 -3.09 25.92 -7.87
C ALA A 223 -4.20 26.96 -7.61
N ALA A 224 -4.10 27.73 -6.52
CA ALA A 224 -5.07 28.78 -6.19
C ALA A 224 -5.05 29.93 -7.20
N SER A 225 -3.87 30.33 -7.70
CA SER A 225 -3.74 31.40 -8.70
C SER A 225 -4.28 31.01 -10.08
N GLN A 226 -4.26 29.71 -10.43
CA GLN A 226 -4.83 29.20 -11.66
C GLN A 226 -6.36 29.06 -11.62
N VAL A 227 -6.94 28.87 -10.42
CA VAL A 227 -8.39 28.66 -10.25
C VAL A 227 -9.13 29.98 -9.99
N ALA A 228 -8.49 30.99 -9.36
CA ALA A 228 -9.12 32.28 -9.06
C ALA A 228 -8.12 33.45 -9.15
N PRO A 229 -7.86 34.00 -10.35
CA PRO A 229 -6.84 35.04 -10.56
C PRO A 229 -7.12 36.36 -9.82
N GLY A 230 -8.35 36.60 -9.33
CA GLY A 230 -8.76 37.84 -8.66
C GLY A 230 -8.62 37.89 -7.14
N LEU A 231 -8.31 36.77 -6.46
CA LEU A 231 -8.21 36.74 -4.98
C LEU A 231 -6.78 36.90 -4.45
N ALA A 232 -5.76 36.73 -5.31
CA ALA A 232 -4.36 36.83 -4.91
C ALA A 232 -3.89 38.27 -4.65
N SER A 233 -4.56 39.28 -5.22
CA SER A 233 -4.22 40.70 -5.05
C SER A 233 -4.63 41.28 -3.70
N GLU A 234 -5.63 40.69 -3.02
CA GLU A 234 -6.17 41.22 -1.77
C GLU A 234 -5.43 40.71 -0.53
N GLN A 235 -4.70 39.59 -0.65
CA GLN A 235 -3.94 39.01 0.46
C GLN A 235 -2.51 39.55 0.57
N ASN A 236 -2.00 40.17 -0.51
CA ASN A 236 -0.66 40.77 -0.56
C ASN A 236 -0.56 42.13 0.17
N SER A 237 -1.69 42.77 0.46
CA SER A 237 -1.75 44.04 1.19
C SER A 237 -1.72 43.87 2.72
N VAL A 238 -2.03 42.67 3.24
CA VAL A 238 -2.09 42.38 4.69
C VAL A 238 -0.74 41.93 5.26
N HIS A 239 0.22 41.51 4.42
CA HIS A 239 1.48 40.89 4.88
C HIS A 239 2.69 41.85 4.97
N ASN A 240 2.53 43.14 4.63
CA ASN A 240 3.61 44.14 4.67
C ASN A 240 3.70 44.93 6.00
N LEU A 241 3.32 44.33 7.13
CA LEU A 241 3.63 44.89 8.45
C LEU A 241 4.97 44.31 8.93
N PRO A 242 5.94 45.14 9.36
CA PRO A 242 7.23 44.67 9.83
C PRO A 242 7.03 43.83 11.10
N TYR A 243 7.35 42.54 11.03
CA TYR A 243 7.27 41.62 12.17
C TYR A 243 8.46 41.88 13.11
N THR A 244 8.25 42.67 14.16
CA THR A 244 9.18 42.73 15.29
C THR A 244 9.00 41.50 16.17
N ILE A 245 10.09 40.75 16.39
CA ILE A 245 10.12 39.56 17.24
C ILE A 245 10.01 39.99 18.72
N PRO A 246 8.98 39.61 19.48
CA PRO A 246 8.98 39.86 20.92
C PRO A 246 9.90 38.84 21.62
N PRO A 247 10.62 39.24 22.68
CA PRO A 247 11.53 38.34 23.39
C PRO A 247 10.76 37.23 24.11
N ARG A 248 11.38 36.05 24.15
CA ARG A 248 10.86 34.80 24.71
C ARG A 248 10.60 34.97 26.21
N GLY A 249 9.33 35.14 26.59
CA GLY A 249 8.88 35.22 27.98
C GLY A 249 7.46 34.68 28.14
N ASP A 250 7.34 33.66 29.00
CA ASP A 250 6.18 33.11 29.71
C ASP A 250 4.82 32.99 29.00
N TYR A 251 4.40 31.73 28.80
CA TYR A 251 3.04 31.36 28.43
C TYR A 251 2.05 31.85 29.50
N VAL A 252 1.16 32.76 29.10
CA VAL A 252 -0.03 33.14 29.87
C VAL A 252 -1.26 32.65 29.11
N ASP A 253 -2.05 31.80 29.77
CA ASP A 253 -3.29 31.20 29.27
C ASP A 253 -4.31 32.27 28.85
N ILE A 254 -4.64 32.32 27.56
CA ILE A 254 -5.64 33.23 27.00
C ILE A 254 -6.98 32.50 26.89
N GLU A 255 -7.52 31.99 28.01
CA GLU A 255 -8.90 31.46 28.08
C GLU A 255 -9.89 32.46 28.72
N LYS A 256 -9.54 33.76 28.82
CA LYS A 256 -10.38 34.72 29.56
C LYS A 256 -10.66 36.09 28.96
N GLN A 257 -10.43 36.31 27.66
CA GLN A 257 -10.89 37.56 27.03
C GLN A 257 -11.36 37.32 25.60
N GLN A 258 -12.66 37.08 25.44
CA GLN A 258 -13.57 37.92 24.64
C GLN A 258 -14.93 37.23 24.53
N GLY A 259 -15.94 37.86 25.15
CA GLY A 259 -17.33 37.60 24.82
C GLY A 259 -17.65 38.14 23.42
N GLY A 260 -18.51 37.44 22.69
CA GLY A 260 -18.93 37.83 21.36
C GLY A 260 -19.30 36.62 20.50
N GLU A 261 -20.57 36.21 20.62
CA GLU A 261 -21.39 35.50 19.62
C GLU A 261 -20.74 34.41 18.74
N ARG A 262 -21.03 33.14 19.07
CA ARG A 262 -20.83 31.99 18.17
C ARG A 262 -22.11 31.73 17.38
N PRO A 263 -22.12 31.75 16.03
CA PRO A 263 -23.24 31.21 15.29
C PRO A 263 -22.97 29.74 14.89
N TRP A 264 -23.98 28.90 15.13
CA TRP A 264 -24.17 27.53 14.62
C TRP A 264 -23.51 26.36 15.36
N VAL A 265 -24.06 26.04 16.55
CA VAL A 265 -24.10 24.66 17.07
C VAL A 265 -25.54 24.19 16.98
N ILE A 266 -25.79 23.13 16.21
CA ILE A 266 -27.09 22.44 16.14
C ILE A 266 -27.28 21.68 17.45
N ASP A 267 -28.29 22.10 18.22
CA ASP A 267 -28.73 21.50 19.47
C ASP A 267 -29.45 20.16 19.19
N ASN A 268 -28.96 19.08 19.78
CA ASN A 268 -29.48 17.74 19.60
C ASN A 268 -30.05 17.22 20.93
N ASN A 269 -30.98 17.98 21.52
CA ASN A 269 -31.79 17.50 22.64
C ASN A 269 -33.12 18.28 22.82
N ARG A 270 -34.14 17.93 22.04
CA ARG A 270 -35.56 18.00 22.46
C ARG A 270 -36.34 16.84 21.82
N ILE A 271 -36.91 16.02 22.72
CA ILE A 271 -38.15 15.22 22.67
C ILE A 271 -38.72 14.90 21.28
#